data_AF-A0A7C9PXK7-F1
#
_entry.id   AF-A0A7C9PXK7-F1
#
_cell.length_a   1.000
_cell.length_b   1.000
_cell.length_c   1.000
_cell.angle_alpha   90.00
_cell.angle_beta   90.00
_cell.angle_gamma   90.00
#
_symmetry.space_group_name_H-M   'P 1'
#
loop_
_entity.id
_entity.type
_entity.pdbx_description
1 polymer ?
#
loop_
_entity_poly.entity_id
_entity_poly.type
_entity_poly.pdbx_seq_one_letter_code
_entity_poly.pdbx_strand_id
1 'polypeptide(L)'
;MNVNVLTSSPAKSSDNNSIAIVIQEAIGKSRGLWEHEGQKIYDLMAPAFKSGKKVILSFEGLENITWSFVTKSVGQLYQWFPEEEIEAKLTLADIPPDQVEFIEEVVETKKAYLQDPEQFKKPMSDEELERLRQKNPGNPWLEMAGIFKDDPLFDDMLAYIEEYRRELDAELEEYDRQLDAEAEGK
;
A
#
# COMPACT_ATOMS: atom_id res chain seq x y z
N MET A 1 -3.96 -17.51 -3.40
CA MET A 1 -4.07 -17.93 -1.98
C MET A 1 -5.49 -18.40 -1.70
N ASN A 2 -5.71 -19.43 -0.87
CA ASN A 2 -7.05 -19.71 -0.33
C ASN A 2 -7.24 -18.79 0.87
N VAL A 3 -7.62 -17.53 0.63
CA VAL A 3 -8.06 -16.66 1.70
C VAL A 3 -9.33 -17.30 2.27
N ASN A 4 -9.32 -17.66 3.57
CA ASN A 4 -10.52 -18.15 4.24
C ASN A 4 -11.51 -16.97 4.36
N VAL A 5 -12.25 -16.73 3.28
CA VAL A 5 -13.27 -15.68 3.21
C VAL A 5 -14.56 -16.26 3.77
N LEU A 6 -15.00 -15.74 4.92
CA LEU A 6 -16.32 -16.03 5.46
C LEU A 6 -17.27 -14.89 5.10
N THR A 7 -18.42 -15.23 4.50
CA THR A 7 -19.47 -14.29 4.08
C THR A 7 -20.49 -14.00 5.20
N SER A 8 -20.13 -14.25 6.46
CA SER A 8 -21.04 -14.06 7.59
C SER A 8 -20.31 -13.42 8.77
N SER A 9 -20.90 -12.32 9.27
CA SER A 9 -20.44 -11.57 10.44
C SER A 9 -20.20 -12.49 11.64
N PRO A 10 -19.01 -12.43 12.27
CA PRO A 10 -18.73 -13.25 13.43
C PRO A 10 -19.47 -12.71 14.65
N ALA A 11 -20.34 -13.52 15.24
CA ALA A 11 -20.81 -13.29 16.61
C ALA A 11 -19.60 -13.11 17.53
N LYS A 12 -19.61 -12.10 18.40
CA LYS A 12 -18.55 -11.84 19.41
C LYS A 12 -18.14 -13.16 20.08
N SER A 13 -16.99 -13.73 19.69
CA SER A 13 -16.58 -15.04 20.19
C SER A 13 -16.18 -14.91 21.65
N SER A 14 -16.88 -15.64 22.54
CA SER A 14 -16.48 -15.85 23.93
C SER A 14 -15.38 -16.90 24.09
N ASP A 15 -14.75 -17.32 22.99
CA ASP A 15 -13.66 -18.30 23.01
C ASP A 15 -12.33 -17.61 23.36
N ASN A 16 -11.68 -18.07 24.43
CA ASN A 16 -10.39 -17.54 24.90
C ASN A 16 -9.24 -17.70 23.87
N ASN A 17 -9.49 -18.42 22.76
CA ASN A 17 -8.52 -18.78 21.72
C ASN A 17 -8.62 -17.94 20.43
N SER A 18 -9.60 -17.04 20.32
CA SER A 18 -9.75 -16.15 19.17
C SER A 18 -10.03 -14.71 19.58
N ILE A 19 -9.60 -13.77 18.75
CA ILE A 19 -10.03 -12.37 18.83
C ILE A 19 -10.72 -11.98 17.52
N ALA A 20 -11.75 -11.14 17.62
CA ALA A 20 -12.40 -10.50 16.48
C ALA A 20 -12.06 -9.00 16.50
N ILE A 21 -11.61 -8.49 15.36
CA ILE A 21 -11.28 -7.08 15.16
C ILE A 21 -12.16 -6.57 14.02
N VAL A 22 -13.08 -5.66 14.32
CA VAL A 22 -13.82 -4.91 13.30
C VAL A 22 -13.00 -3.68 12.96
N ILE A 23 -12.54 -3.57 11.71
CA ILE A 23 -11.64 -2.48 11.31
C ILE A 23 -12.29 -1.12 11.58
N GLN A 24 -13.56 -0.95 11.19
CA GLN A 24 -14.29 0.30 11.39
C GLN A 24 -14.30 0.75 12.85
N GLU A 25 -14.50 -0.17 13.79
CA GLU A 25 -14.47 0.12 15.23
C GLU A 25 -13.06 0.47 15.72
N ALA A 26 -12.06 -0.29 15.25
CA ALA A 26 -10.67 -0.11 15.67
C ALA A 26 -10.07 1.24 15.20
N ILE A 27 -10.46 1.71 14.01
CA ILE A 27 -10.00 3.00 13.48
C ILE A 27 -11.00 4.15 13.69
N GLY A 28 -12.22 3.84 14.11
CA GLY A 28 -13.29 4.81 14.39
C GLY A 28 -13.95 5.44 13.15
N LYS A 29 -13.83 4.82 11.97
CA LYS A 29 -14.35 5.35 10.69
C LYS A 29 -14.45 4.29 9.59
N SER A 30 -15.23 4.58 8.55
CA SER A 30 -15.51 3.68 7.42
C SER A 30 -14.43 3.66 6.33
N ARG A 31 -13.29 4.34 6.50
CA ARG A 31 -12.23 4.43 5.46
C ARG A 31 -10.85 4.24 6.03
N GLY A 32 -10.17 3.15 5.63
CA GLY A 32 -8.79 2.85 5.98
C GLY A 32 -7.84 3.40 4.91
N LEU A 33 -7.41 4.65 5.05
CA LEU A 33 -6.71 5.37 3.98
C LEU A 33 -5.22 5.54 4.26
N TRP A 34 -4.83 5.60 5.53
CA TRP A 34 -3.48 5.99 5.92
C TRP A 34 -2.71 4.83 6.54
N GLU A 35 -1.39 4.88 6.34
CA GLU A 35 -0.42 3.94 6.93
C GLU A 35 -0.63 3.71 8.43
N HIS A 36 -0.74 4.78 9.22
CA HIS A 36 -0.85 4.70 10.67
C HIS A 36 -2.14 4.00 11.13
N GLU A 37 -3.15 3.93 10.28
CA GLU A 37 -4.42 3.24 10.55
C GLU A 37 -4.25 1.74 10.32
N GLY A 38 -3.54 1.37 9.26
CA GLY A 38 -3.13 -0.02 9.05
C GLY A 38 -2.23 -0.51 10.18
N GLN A 39 -1.30 0.33 10.65
CA GLN A 39 -0.43 0.02 11.77
C GLN A 39 -1.22 -0.27 13.06
N LYS A 40 -2.27 0.51 13.37
CA LYS A 40 -3.16 0.23 14.50
C LYS A 40 -3.77 -1.17 14.43
N ILE A 41 -4.19 -1.62 13.24
CA ILE A 41 -4.74 -2.97 13.06
C ILE A 41 -3.65 -4.02 13.30
N TYR A 42 -2.46 -3.85 12.73
CA TYR A 42 -1.34 -4.75 12.99
C TYR A 42 -1.00 -4.85 14.49
N ASP A 43 -0.97 -3.72 15.20
CA ASP A 43 -0.63 -3.67 16.63
C ASP A 43 -1.66 -4.43 17.49
N LEU A 44 -2.90 -4.55 17.04
CA LEU A 44 -3.92 -5.39 17.66
C LEU A 44 -3.74 -6.88 17.33
N MET A 45 -3.34 -7.21 16.10
CA MET A 45 -3.17 -8.59 15.64
C MET A 45 -1.89 -9.25 16.16
N ALA A 46 -0.76 -8.55 16.13
CA ALA A 46 0.55 -9.14 16.40
C ALA A 46 0.67 -9.77 17.81
N PRO A 47 0.14 -9.18 18.91
CA PRO A 47 0.12 -9.83 20.21
C PRO A 47 -0.71 -11.12 20.25
N ALA A 48 -1.82 -11.19 19.50
CA ALA A 48 -2.66 -12.37 19.42
C ALA A 48 -1.93 -13.51 18.69
N PHE A 49 -1.27 -13.20 17.58
CA PHE A 49 -0.39 -14.13 16.87
C PHE A 49 0.71 -14.71 17.76
N LYS A 50 1.45 -13.84 18.47
CA LYS A 50 2.49 -14.23 19.44
C LYS A 50 1.95 -15.12 20.56
N SER A 51 0.69 -14.97 20.92
CA SER A 51 0.01 -15.77 21.96
C SER A 51 -0.64 -17.05 21.40
N GLY A 52 -0.46 -17.36 20.11
CA GLY A 52 -1.03 -18.55 19.48
C GLY A 52 -2.52 -18.44 19.13
N LYS A 53 -3.15 -17.27 19.33
CA LYS A 53 -4.58 -17.06 19.11
C LYS A 53 -4.91 -16.90 17.63
N LYS A 54 -6.14 -17.25 17.27
CA LYS A 54 -6.72 -16.92 15.96
C LYS A 54 -7.22 -15.48 15.93
N VAL A 55 -7.17 -14.86 14.75
CA VAL A 55 -7.63 -13.49 14.51
C VAL A 55 -8.66 -13.52 13.39
N ILE A 56 -9.84 -12.97 13.66
CA ILE A 56 -10.84 -12.66 12.65
C ILE A 56 -10.80 -11.15 12.42
N LEU A 57 -10.36 -10.73 11.24
CA LEU A 57 -10.31 -9.33 10.82
C LEU A 57 -11.51 -9.04 9.92
N SER A 58 -12.51 -8.34 10.45
CA SER A 58 -13.74 -7.99 9.74
C SER A 58 -13.61 -6.63 9.05
N PHE A 59 -13.97 -6.62 7.76
CA PHE A 59 -14.08 -5.44 6.91
C PHE A 59 -15.51 -4.85 6.92
N GLU A 60 -16.38 -5.34 7.80
CA GLU A 60 -17.75 -4.86 7.96
C GLU A 60 -17.77 -3.33 8.16
N GLY A 61 -18.62 -2.66 7.37
CA GLY A 61 -18.81 -1.21 7.43
C GLY A 61 -17.67 -0.36 6.85
N LEU A 62 -16.69 -0.97 6.18
CA LEU A 62 -15.71 -0.23 5.37
C LEU A 62 -16.27 0.12 3.99
N GLU A 63 -16.09 1.38 3.61
CA GLU A 63 -16.38 1.90 2.27
C GLU A 63 -15.18 1.72 1.34
N ASN A 64 -13.98 2.08 1.81
CA ASN A 64 -12.77 2.15 0.99
C ASN A 64 -11.51 1.89 1.80
N ILE A 65 -10.54 1.29 1.14
CA ILE A 65 -9.20 1.00 1.67
C ILE A 65 -8.12 1.41 0.67
N THR A 66 -6.93 1.73 1.16
CA THR A 66 -5.76 2.04 0.31
C THR A 66 -4.69 0.96 0.41
N TRP A 67 -3.77 1.00 -0.55
CA TRP A 67 -2.66 0.05 -0.63
C TRP A 67 -1.75 0.15 0.61
N SER A 68 -1.51 1.38 1.08
CA SER A 68 -0.75 1.66 2.30
C SER A 68 -1.42 1.06 3.55
N PHE A 69 -2.74 1.20 3.67
CA PHE A 69 -3.50 0.62 4.77
C PHE A 69 -3.39 -0.91 4.80
N VAL A 70 -3.62 -1.59 3.67
CA VAL A 70 -3.56 -3.06 3.58
C VAL A 70 -2.14 -3.57 3.79
N THR A 71 -1.15 -2.88 3.22
CA THR A 71 0.28 -3.22 3.40
C THR A 71 0.67 -3.19 4.87
N LYS A 72 0.17 -2.21 5.62
CA LYS A 72 0.54 -2.01 7.04
C LYS A 72 -0.27 -2.85 8.00
N SER A 73 -1.54 -3.12 7.69
CA SER A 73 -2.39 -4.00 8.51
C SER A 73 -2.04 -5.47 8.31
N VAL A 74 -2.27 -6.00 7.10
CA VAL A 74 -2.14 -7.43 6.79
C VAL A 74 -0.75 -7.74 6.25
N GLY A 75 -0.25 -6.97 5.27
CA GLY A 75 1.04 -7.22 4.63
C GLY A 75 2.24 -7.21 5.59
N GLN A 76 2.13 -6.46 6.70
CA GLN A 76 3.17 -6.39 7.73
C GLN A 76 3.29 -7.67 8.55
N LEU A 77 2.24 -8.50 8.65
CA LEU A 77 2.33 -9.78 9.37
C LEU A 77 3.40 -10.70 8.75
N TYR A 78 3.52 -10.72 7.42
CA TYR A 78 4.48 -11.54 6.69
C TYR A 78 5.96 -11.17 6.94
N GLN A 79 6.23 -10.04 7.60
CA GLN A 79 7.59 -9.67 8.02
C GLN A 79 8.02 -10.40 9.30
N TRP A 80 7.05 -10.86 10.10
CA TRP A 80 7.28 -11.29 11.49
C TRP A 80 6.76 -12.70 11.79
N PHE A 81 5.86 -13.22 10.95
CA PHE A 81 5.25 -14.54 11.10
C PHE A 81 5.37 -15.32 9.79
N PRO A 82 5.59 -16.64 9.85
CA PRO A 82 5.61 -17.48 8.66
C PRO A 82 4.23 -17.53 7.98
N GLU A 83 4.22 -17.71 6.67
CA GLU A 83 3.00 -17.70 5.86
C GLU A 83 1.99 -18.75 6.31
N GLU A 84 2.47 -19.96 6.65
CA GLU A 84 1.61 -21.05 7.12
C GLU A 84 0.92 -20.72 8.44
N GLU A 85 1.57 -19.92 9.29
CA GLU A 85 0.98 -19.45 10.55
C GLU A 85 -0.10 -18.39 10.29
N ILE A 86 0.15 -17.48 9.35
CA ILE A 86 -0.82 -16.45 8.94
C ILE A 86 -2.05 -17.11 8.33
N GLU A 87 -1.89 -18.04 7.39
CA GLU A 87 -3.01 -18.76 6.77
C GLU A 87 -3.82 -19.60 7.78
N ALA A 88 -3.17 -20.18 8.78
CA ALA A 88 -3.84 -20.99 9.80
C ALA A 88 -4.60 -20.16 10.86
N LYS A 89 -4.16 -18.92 11.11
CA LYS A 89 -4.65 -18.10 12.24
C LYS A 89 -5.44 -16.86 11.81
N LEU A 90 -5.22 -16.31 10.62
CA LEU A 90 -5.94 -15.14 10.12
C LEU A 90 -7.15 -15.55 9.28
N THR A 91 -8.29 -14.96 9.61
CA THR A 91 -9.50 -15.02 8.79
C THR A 91 -9.87 -13.60 8.43
N LEU A 92 -10.00 -13.31 7.12
CA LEU A 92 -10.54 -12.05 6.63
C LEU A 92 -12.04 -12.23 6.41
N ALA A 93 -12.86 -11.45 7.11
CA ALA A 93 -14.31 -11.56 7.08
C ALA A 93 -14.95 -10.28 6.51
N ASP A 94 -16.15 -10.42 5.96
CA ASP A 94 -16.98 -9.29 5.51
C ASP A 94 -16.30 -8.36 4.49
N ILE A 95 -15.40 -8.91 3.66
CA ILE A 95 -14.72 -8.17 2.61
C ILE A 95 -15.74 -7.84 1.50
N PRO A 96 -15.84 -6.56 1.08
CA PRO A 96 -16.63 -6.20 -0.11
C PRO A 96 -16.14 -6.98 -1.34
N PRO A 97 -17.01 -7.60 -2.16
CA PRO A 97 -16.59 -8.43 -3.29
C PRO A 97 -15.64 -7.73 -4.27
N ASP A 98 -15.78 -6.43 -4.44
CA ASP A 98 -14.95 -5.55 -5.27
C ASP A 98 -13.57 -5.25 -4.68
N GLN A 99 -13.33 -5.59 -3.40
CA GLN A 99 -12.06 -5.37 -2.69
C GLN A 99 -11.25 -6.65 -2.45
N VAL A 100 -11.80 -7.83 -2.77
CA VAL A 100 -11.10 -9.12 -2.55
C VAL A 100 -9.82 -9.17 -3.38
N GLU A 101 -9.92 -8.94 -4.69
CA GLU A 101 -8.77 -8.95 -5.60
C GLU A 101 -7.72 -7.90 -5.21
N PHE A 102 -8.17 -6.72 -4.81
CA PHE A 102 -7.30 -5.64 -4.35
C PHE A 102 -6.46 -6.06 -3.13
N ILE A 103 -7.08 -6.65 -2.10
CA ILE A 103 -6.37 -7.08 -0.89
C ILE A 103 -5.37 -8.21 -1.22
N GLU A 104 -5.78 -9.17 -2.04
CA GLU A 104 -4.91 -10.27 -2.49
C GLU A 104 -3.69 -9.72 -3.23
N GLU A 105 -3.89 -8.80 -4.18
CA GLU A 105 -2.80 -8.17 -4.94
C GLU A 105 -1.80 -7.47 -4.00
N VAL A 106 -2.27 -6.69 -3.01
CA VAL A 106 -1.39 -6.02 -2.05
C VAL A 106 -0.55 -7.03 -1.28
N VAL A 107 -1.19 -8.10 -0.78
CA VAL A 107 -0.54 -9.12 0.04
C VAL A 107 0.50 -9.89 -0.77
N GLU A 108 0.15 -10.35 -1.98
CA GLU A 108 1.08 -11.08 -2.84
C GLU A 108 2.25 -10.19 -3.28
N THR A 109 1.99 -8.92 -3.62
CA THR A 109 3.06 -7.97 -3.95
C THR A 109 4.00 -7.76 -2.77
N LYS A 110 3.47 -7.65 -1.55
CA LYS A 110 4.29 -7.49 -0.35
C LYS A 110 5.14 -8.74 -0.09
N LYS A 111 4.58 -9.94 -0.27
CA LYS A 111 5.34 -11.21 -0.14
C LYS A 111 6.46 -11.29 -1.16
N ALA A 112 6.17 -10.99 -2.43
CA ALA A 112 7.18 -10.93 -3.49
C ALA A 112 8.29 -9.92 -3.15
N TYR A 113 7.94 -8.74 -2.65
CA TYR A 113 8.90 -7.73 -2.22
C TYR A 113 9.80 -8.22 -1.07
N LEU A 114 9.25 -8.95 -0.09
CA LEU A 114 10.05 -9.49 1.00
C LEU A 114 11.01 -10.60 0.55
N GLN A 115 10.68 -11.32 -0.52
CA GLN A 115 11.53 -12.36 -1.10
C GLN A 115 12.66 -11.78 -1.97
N ASP A 116 12.33 -10.83 -2.84
CA ASP A 116 13.29 -10.15 -3.70
C ASP A 116 12.91 -8.66 -3.84
N PRO A 117 13.49 -7.77 -3.01
CA PRO A 117 13.29 -6.33 -3.16
C PRO A 117 13.93 -5.75 -4.44
N GLU A 118 14.99 -6.37 -4.96
CA GLU A 118 15.74 -5.86 -6.10
C GLU A 118 14.97 -6.02 -7.41
N GLN A 119 14.08 -7.01 -7.51
CA GLN A 119 13.20 -7.15 -8.69
C GLN A 119 12.34 -5.89 -8.91
N PHE A 120 11.94 -5.19 -7.84
CA PHE A 120 11.11 -3.98 -7.92
C PHE A 120 11.89 -2.73 -8.31
N LYS A 121 13.22 -2.79 -8.34
CA LYS A 121 14.08 -1.70 -8.86
C LYS A 121 14.32 -1.82 -10.36
N LYS A 122 14.06 -2.99 -10.95
CA LYS A 122 14.27 -3.21 -12.37
C LYS A 122 13.15 -2.54 -13.15
N PRO A 123 13.44 -1.90 -14.29
CA PRO A 123 12.40 -1.47 -15.20
C PRO A 123 11.62 -2.69 -15.67
N MET A 124 10.32 -2.52 -15.82
CA MET A 124 9.46 -3.53 -16.44
C MET A 124 9.94 -3.83 -17.85
N SER A 125 10.02 -5.11 -18.20
CA SER A 125 10.40 -5.52 -19.56
C SER A 125 9.29 -5.20 -20.57
N ASP A 126 9.66 -5.07 -21.85
CA ASP A 126 8.70 -4.84 -22.92
C ASP A 126 7.68 -6.01 -23.01
N GLU A 127 8.11 -7.24 -22.72
CA GLU A 127 7.23 -8.42 -22.67
C GLU A 127 6.19 -8.35 -21.55
N GLU A 128 6.59 -7.90 -20.36
CA GLU A 128 5.68 -7.71 -19.22
C GLU A 128 4.69 -6.58 -19.50
N LEU A 129 5.15 -5.49 -20.11
CA LEU A 129 4.29 -4.37 -20.47
C LEU A 129 3.22 -4.78 -21.50
N GLU A 130 3.60 -5.57 -22.51
CA GLU A 130 2.67 -6.09 -23.50
C GLU A 130 1.64 -7.04 -22.88
N ARG A 131 2.06 -7.90 -21.94
CA ARG A 131 1.13 -8.74 -21.17
C ARG A 131 0.14 -7.90 -20.35
N LEU A 132 0.58 -6.80 -19.75
CA LEU A 132 -0.31 -5.90 -19.00
C LEU A 132 -1.33 -5.22 -19.90
N ARG A 133 -0.92 -4.76 -21.09
CA ARG A 133 -1.83 -4.17 -22.10
C ARG A 133 -2.92 -5.14 -22.51
N GLN A 134 -2.56 -6.40 -22.74
CA GLN A 134 -3.52 -7.45 -23.11
C GLN A 134 -4.51 -7.75 -21.98
N LYS A 135 -4.06 -7.71 -20.72
CA LYS A 135 -4.93 -7.90 -19.55
C LYS A 135 -5.85 -6.70 -19.29
N ASN A 136 -5.41 -5.49 -19.62
CA ASN A 136 -6.11 -4.25 -19.33
C ASN A 136 -6.31 -3.40 -20.60
N PRO A 137 -7.11 -3.90 -21.56
CA PRO A 137 -7.33 -3.18 -22.81
C PRO A 137 -8.04 -1.83 -22.54
N GLY A 138 -7.55 -0.76 -23.17
CA GLY A 138 -8.12 0.59 -23.04
C GLY A 138 -7.68 1.38 -21.80
N ASN A 139 -6.68 0.91 -21.05
CA ASN A 139 -6.09 1.68 -19.95
C ASN A 139 -5.19 2.82 -20.50
N PRO A 140 -5.54 4.11 -20.27
CA PRO A 140 -4.80 5.23 -20.86
C PRO A 140 -3.32 5.26 -20.48
N TRP A 141 -2.97 4.80 -19.27
CA TRP A 141 -1.57 4.76 -18.82
C TRP A 141 -0.77 3.69 -19.55
N LEU A 142 -1.36 2.53 -19.83
CA LEU A 142 -0.68 1.45 -20.54
C LEU A 142 -0.52 1.76 -22.03
N GLU A 143 -1.48 2.46 -22.64
CA GLU A 143 -1.38 2.96 -24.02
C GLU A 143 -0.21 3.94 -24.18
N MET A 144 0.00 4.79 -23.18
CA MET A 144 1.05 5.81 -23.17
C MET A 144 2.40 5.31 -22.62
N ALA A 145 2.47 4.07 -22.14
CA ALA A 145 3.70 3.53 -21.58
C ALA A 145 4.79 3.41 -22.67
N GLY A 146 5.94 4.05 -22.44
CA GLY A 146 7.10 3.99 -23.34
C GLY A 146 7.09 4.97 -24.51
N ILE A 147 6.12 5.91 -24.60
CA ILE A 147 6.03 6.86 -25.73
C ILE A 147 7.26 7.76 -25.92
N PHE A 148 8.06 7.95 -24.86
CA PHE A 148 9.29 8.75 -24.89
C PHE A 148 10.58 7.92 -24.93
N LYS A 149 10.48 6.58 -24.97
CA LYS A 149 11.65 5.68 -24.86
C LYS A 149 12.69 5.93 -25.95
N ASP A 150 12.23 6.31 -27.15
CA ASP A 150 13.06 6.56 -28.33
C ASP A 150 13.00 8.03 -28.79
N ASP A 151 12.53 8.95 -27.93
CA ASP A 151 12.48 10.37 -28.28
C ASP A 151 13.90 10.98 -28.21
N PRO A 152 14.47 11.41 -29.35
CA PRO A 152 15.84 11.94 -29.40
C PRO A 152 16.00 13.27 -28.65
N LEU A 153 14.90 13.95 -28.31
CA LEU A 153 14.91 15.21 -27.57
C LEU A 153 14.69 15.02 -26.06
N PHE A 154 14.51 13.78 -25.60
CA PHE A 154 14.18 13.52 -24.20
C PHE A 154 15.29 13.99 -23.24
N ASP A 155 16.54 13.73 -23.57
CA ASP A 155 17.69 14.16 -22.76
C ASP A 155 17.82 15.69 -22.72
N ASP A 156 17.60 16.37 -23.86
CA ASP A 156 17.60 17.84 -23.95
C ASP A 156 16.47 18.44 -23.11
N MET A 157 15.27 17.83 -23.13
CA MET A 157 14.14 18.23 -22.29
C MET A 157 14.48 18.10 -20.80
N LEU A 158 15.12 17.00 -20.38
CA LEU A 158 15.55 16.80 -18.99
C LEU A 158 16.58 17.84 -18.56
N ALA A 159 17.57 18.13 -19.42
CA ALA A 159 18.58 19.15 -19.15
C ALA A 159 17.94 20.55 -18.97
N TYR A 160 16.98 20.90 -19.83
CA TYR A 160 16.23 22.15 -19.71
C TYR A 160 15.43 22.21 -18.40
N ILE A 161 14.76 21.13 -18.01
CA ILE A 161 14.03 21.06 -16.72
C ILE A 161 14.99 21.25 -15.54
N GLU A 162 16.19 20.65 -15.60
CA GLU A 162 17.18 20.77 -14.54
C GLU A 162 17.75 22.20 -14.44
N GLU A 163 18.04 22.85 -15.57
CA GLU A 163 18.45 24.25 -15.60
C GLU A 163 17.37 25.16 -15.00
N TYR A 164 16.13 25.00 -15.43
CA TYR A 164 15.00 25.77 -14.91
C TYR A 164 14.79 25.57 -13.40
N ARG A 165 14.97 24.34 -12.89
CA ARG A 165 14.92 24.07 -11.43
C ARG A 165 16.02 24.84 -10.69
N ARG A 166 17.24 24.87 -11.22
CA ARG A 166 18.35 25.60 -10.60
C ARG A 166 18.10 27.12 -10.55
N GLU A 167 17.51 27.68 -11.60
CA GLU A 167 17.13 29.10 -11.62
C GLU A 167 16.10 29.42 -10.53
N LEU A 168 15.04 28.62 -10.43
CA LEU A 168 14.01 28.79 -9.40
C LEU A 168 14.56 28.60 -7.98
N ASP A 169 15.40 27.58 -7.77
CA ASP A 169 16.02 27.32 -6.46
C ASP A 169 16.92 28.50 -6.04
N ALA A 170 17.67 29.09 -6.97
CA ALA A 170 18.51 30.26 -6.70
C ALA A 170 17.68 31.52 -6.37
N GLU A 171 16.57 31.75 -7.09
CA GLU A 171 15.65 32.87 -6.82
C GLU A 171 15.00 32.72 -5.42
N LEU A 172 14.57 31.51 -5.07
CA LEU A 172 13.98 31.21 -3.76
C LEU A 172 14.99 31.47 -2.63
N GLU A 173 16.24 31.01 -2.79
CA GLU A 173 17.29 31.27 -1.81
C GLU A 173 17.60 32.76 -1.64
N GLU A 174 17.56 33.55 -2.72
CA GLU A 174 17.71 35.01 -2.62
C GLU A 174 16.57 35.65 -1.83
N TYR A 175 15.33 35.21 -2.08
CA TYR A 175 14.16 35.65 -1.34
C TYR A 175 14.26 35.31 0.16
N ASP A 176 14.63 34.08 0.50
CA ASP A 176 14.81 33.65 1.89
C ASP A 176 15.91 34.45 2.60
N ARG A 177 17.04 34.71 1.91
CA ARG A 177 18.11 35.58 2.43
C ARG A 177 17.63 37.00 2.71
N GLN A 178 16.74 37.55 1.87
CA GLN A 178 16.17 38.89 2.09
C GLN A 178 15.25 38.89 3.32
N LEU A 179 14.38 37.88 3.47
CA LEU A 179 13.50 37.75 4.63
C LEU A 179 14.27 37.65 5.95
N ASP A 180 15.33 36.83 5.99
CA ASP A 180 16.18 36.68 7.17
C ASP A 180 16.85 38.00 7.54
N ALA A 181 17.40 38.72 6.54
CA ALA A 181 18.00 40.04 6.76
C ALA A 181 16.99 41.09 7.25
N GLU A 182 15.74 41.06 6.76
CA GLU A 182 14.65 41.92 7.24
C GLU A 182 14.18 41.57 8.66
N ALA A 183 14.28 40.30 9.05
CA ALA A 183 13.95 39.83 10.38
C ALA A 183 15.04 40.17 11.42
N GLU A 184 16.32 40.13 11.02
CA GLU A 184 17.47 40.49 11.87
C GLU A 184 17.70 42.00 11.99
N GLY A 185 17.19 42.80 11.05
CA GLY A 185 17.29 44.27 11.05
C GLY A 185 16.23 45.01 11.86
N LYS A 186 15.37 44.30 12.61
CA LYS A 186 14.32 44.85 13.50
C LYS A 186 14.64 44.59 14.97
#